data_AF-A0A0L0HGU2-F1
#
_entry.id   AF-A0A0L0HGU2-F1
#
_cell.length_a   1.000
_cell.length_b   1.000
_cell.length_c   1.000
_cell.angle_alpha   90.00
_cell.angle_beta   90.00
_cell.angle_gamma   90.00
#
_symmetry.space_group_name_H-M   'P 1'
#
loop_
_entity.id
_entity.type
_entity.pdbx_description
1 polymer ?
#
loop_
_entity_poly.entity_id
_entity_poly.type
_entity_poly.pdbx_seq_one_letter_code
_entity_poly.pdbx_strand_id
1 'polypeptide(L)'
;MAHWQALPLELWTVIFTFVPDPSSLSLTCKTLHTLTHDPYTVSKWLITAYGRALAFYRGWMERRRVLNWDVALQMVKAGAMLQRFFVQMVVKEMGKASVEPGFYAFLVGEGFKKFGTEVDYTGDDAAAFSTALFTTVSLPHLHRLITTFHFHPLKPLITHPEESIYRLSKLDMALLDHLLGTGWDPTPFNDGVMRRVVTDDVTPDVLTSYLTRGFTLTPQSIKAALRKCDEGTLTSLKTHVEPTLLESAVHDLFIDNLAPDFQFSNGLVAFLLRHFRIPDPIVEQALVDPHPSETCLPLTPITRCFKQPKPGVAWRWILRTYGPTHRFTQYCFDDALLRLSHPDGNVRPTTHDFLASGVKFSPRHVRYLSAIAMGCAGFAVLAAHDLLQRMRQQVVSDGGDAWAEVFGSEMEHLKNLPCKKEDGDMPVWASTRRPSDPPFPAAWFVREMESIVEEIGKG
;
A
#
# COMPACT_ATOMS: atom_id res chain seq x y z
N MET A 1 -22.43 -44.85 26.91
CA MET A 1 -21.16 -44.55 26.21
C MET A 1 -21.50 -43.86 24.91
N ALA A 2 -20.81 -42.77 24.55
CA ALA A 2 -21.07 -42.09 23.29
C ALA A 2 -20.65 -42.99 22.12
N HIS A 3 -21.54 -43.21 21.15
CA HIS A 3 -21.38 -44.19 20.06
C HIS A 3 -20.08 -44.01 19.24
N TRP A 4 -19.49 -42.82 19.21
CA TRP A 4 -18.25 -42.55 18.49
C TRP A 4 -17.01 -43.20 19.13
N GLN A 5 -17.02 -43.47 20.45
CA GLN A 5 -15.88 -44.08 21.15
C GLN A 5 -15.63 -45.53 20.72
N ALA A 6 -16.58 -46.15 20.02
CA ALA A 6 -16.48 -47.51 19.50
C ALA A 6 -15.76 -47.60 18.15
N LEU A 7 -15.35 -46.47 17.54
CA LEU A 7 -14.60 -46.51 16.29
C LEU A 7 -13.20 -47.15 16.51
N PRO A 8 -12.74 -48.01 15.57
CA PRO A 8 -11.38 -48.54 15.58
C PRO A 8 -10.31 -47.45 15.64
N LEU A 9 -9.15 -47.77 16.25
CA LEU A 9 -8.04 -46.81 16.44
C LEU A 9 -7.48 -46.32 15.10
N GLU A 10 -7.54 -47.14 14.06
CA GLU A 10 -7.11 -46.82 12.69
C GLU A 10 -7.97 -45.70 12.09
N LEU A 11 -9.29 -45.73 12.32
CA LEU A 11 -10.18 -44.66 11.89
C LEU A 11 -9.91 -43.38 12.67
N TRP A 12 -9.69 -43.49 13.98
CA TRP A 12 -9.27 -42.36 14.80
C TRP A 12 -7.97 -41.74 14.31
N THR A 13 -6.99 -42.56 13.94
CA THR A 13 -5.71 -42.09 13.38
C THR A 13 -5.94 -41.31 12.09
N VAL A 14 -6.80 -41.80 11.19
CA VAL A 14 -7.13 -41.11 9.94
C VAL A 14 -7.84 -39.78 10.23
N ILE A 15 -8.88 -39.79 11.08
CA ILE A 15 -9.59 -38.58 11.50
C ILE A 15 -8.63 -37.56 12.09
N PHE A 16 -7.70 -38.01 12.92
CA PHE A 16 -6.68 -37.18 13.56
C PHE A 16 -5.82 -36.42 12.56
N THR A 17 -5.49 -37.00 11.40
CA THR A 17 -4.69 -36.30 10.37
C THR A 17 -5.38 -35.10 9.75
N PHE A 18 -6.71 -35.00 9.86
CA PHE A 18 -7.49 -33.87 9.33
C PHE A 18 -7.73 -32.76 10.36
N VAL A 19 -7.26 -32.94 11.60
CA VAL A 19 -7.45 -31.96 12.67
C VAL A 19 -6.31 -30.93 12.62
N PRO A 20 -6.61 -29.63 12.42
CA PRO A 20 -5.54 -28.61 12.31
C PRO A 20 -4.68 -28.48 13.57
N ASP A 21 -5.30 -28.58 14.75
CA ASP A 21 -4.61 -28.61 16.04
C ASP A 21 -5.21 -29.69 16.95
N PRO A 22 -4.52 -30.82 17.15
CA PRO A 22 -5.01 -31.92 17.96
C PRO A 22 -4.87 -31.69 19.47
N SER A 23 -4.28 -30.57 19.91
CA SER A 23 -3.98 -30.33 21.33
C SER A 23 -5.21 -30.42 22.23
N SER A 24 -6.36 -29.92 21.76
CA SER A 24 -7.63 -29.97 22.49
C SER A 24 -8.21 -31.39 22.60
N LEU A 25 -7.98 -32.25 21.61
CA LEU A 25 -8.43 -33.65 21.63
C LEU A 25 -7.74 -34.46 22.72
N SER A 26 -6.50 -34.09 23.08
CA SER A 26 -5.77 -34.76 24.16
C SER A 26 -6.45 -34.62 25.53
N LEU A 27 -7.32 -33.61 25.68
CA LEU A 27 -8.01 -33.30 26.93
C LEU A 27 -9.40 -33.93 27.03
N THR A 28 -9.93 -34.50 25.95
CA THR A 28 -11.33 -34.95 25.93
C THR A 28 -11.54 -36.32 26.57
N CYS A 29 -10.63 -37.28 26.33
CA CYS A 29 -10.70 -38.62 26.92
C CYS A 29 -9.35 -39.34 26.85
N LYS A 30 -9.20 -40.44 27.60
CA LYS A 30 -7.96 -41.23 27.66
C LYS A 30 -7.55 -41.79 26.29
N THR A 31 -8.49 -42.27 25.48
CA THR A 31 -8.19 -42.82 24.15
C THR A 31 -7.59 -41.77 23.23
N LEU A 32 -8.20 -40.58 23.16
CA LEU A 32 -7.71 -39.49 22.34
C LEU A 32 -6.39 -38.91 22.89
N HIS A 33 -6.23 -38.89 24.22
CA HIS A 33 -4.94 -38.58 24.84
C HIS A 33 -3.84 -39.56 24.41
N THR A 34 -4.09 -40.88 24.43
CA THR A 34 -3.11 -41.86 23.95
C THR A 34 -2.81 -41.67 22.46
N LEU A 35 -3.84 -41.40 21.65
CA LEU A 35 -3.69 -41.16 20.21
C LEU A 35 -2.82 -39.92 19.91
N THR A 36 -2.96 -38.84 20.69
CA THR A 36 -2.17 -37.61 20.48
C THR A 36 -0.70 -37.77 20.87
N HIS A 37 -0.34 -38.84 21.58
CA HIS A 37 1.02 -39.17 21.98
C HIS A 37 1.59 -40.40 21.24
N ASP A 38 0.79 -41.08 20.43
CA ASP A 38 1.22 -42.22 19.63
C ASP A 38 2.16 -41.75 18.50
N PRO A 39 3.43 -42.20 18.46
CA PRO A 39 4.40 -41.70 17.49
C PRO A 39 3.99 -41.89 16.03
N TYR A 40 3.31 -43.00 15.73
CA TYR A 40 2.82 -43.28 14.38
C TYR A 40 1.73 -42.28 13.96
N THR A 41 0.73 -42.07 14.81
CA THR A 41 -0.36 -41.13 14.56
C THR A 41 0.14 -39.69 14.42
N VAL A 42 1.01 -39.25 15.34
CA VAL A 42 1.62 -37.91 15.30
C VAL A 42 2.45 -37.73 14.02
N SER A 43 3.25 -38.73 13.63
CA SER A 43 4.05 -38.66 12.40
C SER A 43 3.19 -38.47 11.15
N LYS A 44 2.07 -39.21 11.05
CA LYS A 44 1.12 -39.06 9.95
C LYS A 44 0.48 -37.69 9.96
N TRP A 45 0.06 -37.20 11.12
CA TRP A 45 -0.52 -35.86 11.24
C TRP A 45 0.45 -34.77 10.80
N LEU A 46 1.72 -34.80 11.26
CA LEU A 46 2.73 -33.82 10.84
C LEU A 46 2.97 -33.85 9.32
N ILE A 47 3.03 -35.04 8.72
CA ILE A 47 3.21 -35.19 7.27
C ILE A 47 1.99 -34.68 6.51
N THR A 48 0.77 -34.97 6.97
CA THR A 48 -0.46 -34.47 6.34
C THR A 48 -0.59 -32.97 6.48
N ALA A 49 -0.28 -32.41 7.65
CA ALA A 49 -0.41 -30.98 7.94
C ALA A 49 0.63 -30.13 7.21
N TYR A 50 1.86 -30.62 7.07
CA TYR A 50 3.00 -29.82 6.59
C TYR A 50 3.64 -30.31 5.30
N GLY A 51 3.18 -31.44 4.75
CA GLY A 51 3.77 -32.07 3.58
C GLY A 51 5.08 -32.81 3.90
N ARG A 52 5.39 -33.85 3.11
CA ARG A 52 6.58 -34.69 3.32
C ARG A 52 7.88 -33.90 3.32
N ALA A 53 7.99 -32.86 2.49
CA ALA A 53 9.23 -32.13 2.30
C ALA A 53 9.49 -31.04 3.33
N LEU A 54 8.53 -30.70 4.20
CA LEU A 54 8.70 -29.65 5.23
C LEU A 54 8.26 -30.09 6.62
N ALA A 55 7.74 -31.31 6.79
CA ALA A 55 7.20 -31.79 8.07
C ALA A 55 8.21 -31.73 9.23
N PHE A 56 9.49 -32.04 9.00
CA PHE A 56 10.52 -31.92 10.05
C PHE A 56 10.72 -30.46 10.49
N TYR A 57 10.96 -29.57 9.53
CA TYR A 57 11.19 -28.16 9.82
C TYR A 57 9.96 -27.49 10.46
N ARG A 58 8.76 -27.64 9.88
CA ARG A 58 7.54 -27.04 10.45
C ARG A 58 7.15 -27.69 11.77
N GLY A 59 7.29 -29.01 11.90
CA GLY A 59 7.10 -29.70 13.17
C GLY A 59 8.01 -29.16 14.27
N TRP A 60 9.27 -28.85 13.95
CA TRP A 60 10.19 -28.21 14.88
C TRP A 60 9.78 -26.78 15.25
N MET A 61 9.48 -25.95 14.25
CA MET A 61 9.18 -24.53 14.45
C MET A 61 7.85 -24.29 15.16
N GLU A 62 6.81 -25.05 14.79
CA GLU A 62 5.44 -24.83 15.23
C GLU A 62 4.99 -25.78 16.35
N ARG A 63 5.60 -26.97 16.44
CA ARG A 63 5.12 -28.09 17.28
C ARG A 63 6.25 -28.85 17.96
N ARG A 64 7.32 -28.14 18.37
CA ARG A 64 8.56 -28.72 18.94
C ARG A 64 8.33 -29.84 19.97
N ARG A 65 7.32 -29.70 20.84
CA ARG A 65 7.05 -30.64 21.94
C ARG A 65 6.64 -32.05 21.49
N VAL A 66 6.02 -32.18 20.32
CA VAL A 66 5.58 -33.49 19.81
C VAL A 66 6.64 -34.16 18.95
N LEU A 67 7.65 -33.43 18.50
CA LEU A 67 8.72 -33.95 17.65
C LEU A 67 9.85 -34.53 18.50
N ASN A 68 9.70 -35.79 18.90
CA ASN A 68 10.72 -36.59 19.57
C ASN A 68 11.35 -37.63 18.62
N TRP A 69 12.31 -38.40 19.11
CA TRP A 69 13.03 -39.38 18.28
C TRP A 69 12.13 -40.50 17.71
N ASP A 70 11.14 -40.97 18.48
CA ASP A 70 10.17 -41.99 18.03
C ASP A 70 9.32 -41.47 16.87
N VAL A 71 8.78 -40.25 17.00
CA VAL A 71 8.00 -39.59 15.95
C VAL A 71 8.86 -39.36 14.71
N ALA A 72 10.09 -38.88 14.90
CA ALA A 72 11.03 -38.64 13.82
C ALA A 72 11.36 -39.91 13.04
N LEU A 73 11.58 -41.03 13.73
CA LEU A 73 11.80 -42.33 13.12
C LEU A 73 10.58 -42.77 12.30
N GLN A 74 9.37 -42.60 12.82
CA GLN A 74 8.14 -42.92 12.07
C GLN A 74 7.96 -41.99 10.86
N MET A 75 8.32 -40.71 10.97
CA MET A 75 8.29 -39.76 9.85
C MET A 75 9.24 -40.19 8.72
N VAL A 76 10.48 -40.57 9.03
CA VAL A 76 11.43 -41.10 8.02
C VAL A 76 10.88 -42.36 7.37
N LYS A 77 10.35 -43.30 8.16
CA LYS A 77 9.73 -44.54 7.64
C LYS A 77 8.52 -44.26 6.73
N ALA A 78 7.76 -43.20 7.02
CA ALA A 78 6.63 -42.74 6.22
C ALA A 78 7.04 -41.88 5.01
N GLY A 79 8.34 -41.70 4.76
CA GLY A 79 8.86 -40.96 3.60
C GLY A 79 8.91 -39.45 3.78
N ALA A 80 8.89 -38.94 5.01
CA ALA A 80 9.21 -37.53 5.26
C ALA A 80 10.68 -37.26 4.89
N MET A 81 10.92 -36.13 4.25
CA MET A 81 12.27 -35.78 3.79
C MET A 81 13.01 -35.05 4.90
N LEU A 82 14.12 -35.62 5.35
CA LEU A 82 15.08 -34.90 6.17
C LEU A 82 15.90 -33.95 5.26
N GLN A 83 15.83 -32.65 5.53
CA GLN A 83 16.55 -31.59 4.81
C GLN A 83 17.89 -31.30 5.50
N ARG A 84 18.93 -30.98 4.74
CA ARG A 84 20.27 -30.73 5.31
C ARG A 84 20.28 -29.50 6.20
N PHE A 85 19.70 -28.39 5.75
CA PHE A 85 19.61 -27.15 6.53
C PHE A 85 18.91 -27.34 7.88
N PHE A 86 17.92 -28.24 7.96
CA PHE A 86 17.23 -28.54 9.21
C PHE A 86 18.17 -29.23 10.20
N VAL A 87 18.97 -30.19 9.73
CA VAL A 87 19.97 -30.86 10.57
C VAL A 87 21.03 -29.85 11.06
N GLN A 88 21.55 -29.00 10.17
CA GLN A 88 22.48 -27.92 10.53
C GLN A 88 21.89 -26.98 11.60
N MET A 89 20.63 -26.60 11.43
CA MET A 89 19.91 -25.74 12.38
C MET A 89 19.79 -26.38 13.76
N VAL A 90 19.40 -27.66 13.84
CA VAL A 90 19.29 -28.37 15.13
C VAL A 90 20.66 -28.53 15.79
N VAL A 91 21.72 -28.78 15.03
CA VAL A 91 23.08 -28.86 15.57
C VAL A 91 23.55 -27.52 16.12
N LYS A 92 23.25 -26.40 15.46
CA LYS A 92 23.55 -25.05 15.96
C LYS A 92 22.76 -24.70 17.23
N GLU A 93 21.59 -25.29 17.44
CA GLU A 93 20.83 -25.15 18.68
C GLU A 93 21.34 -26.05 19.82
N MET A 94 22.15 -27.06 19.52
CA MET A 94 22.73 -27.93 20.55
C MET A 94 23.59 -27.09 21.51
N GLY A 95 23.34 -27.23 22.81
CA GLY A 95 23.94 -26.41 23.86
C GLY A 95 22.97 -25.37 24.45
N LYS A 96 21.89 -25.06 23.73
CA LYS A 96 20.69 -24.45 24.33
C LYS A 96 19.88 -25.61 24.91
N ALA A 97 19.45 -25.54 26.18
CA ALA A 97 18.89 -26.65 26.96
C ALA A 97 17.54 -27.23 26.47
N SER A 98 17.23 -27.09 25.19
CA SER A 98 15.92 -27.29 24.57
C SER A 98 15.86 -28.45 23.57
N VAL A 99 16.95 -29.20 23.36
CA VAL A 99 16.98 -30.36 22.45
C VAL A 99 17.19 -31.65 23.25
N GLU A 100 16.30 -32.62 23.07
CA GLU A 100 16.45 -33.96 23.67
C GLU A 100 17.67 -34.68 23.06
N PRO A 101 18.60 -35.25 23.87
CA PRO A 101 19.80 -35.91 23.37
C PRO A 101 19.54 -37.06 22.38
N GLY A 102 18.47 -37.85 22.61
CA GLY A 102 18.10 -38.96 21.72
C GLY A 102 17.65 -38.48 20.34
N PHE A 103 16.81 -37.45 20.29
CA PHE A 103 16.37 -36.82 19.04
C PHE A 103 17.55 -36.19 18.27
N TYR A 104 18.46 -35.52 18.99
CA TYR A 104 19.68 -34.97 18.41
C TYR A 104 20.54 -36.06 17.75
N ALA A 105 20.87 -37.13 18.50
CA ALA A 105 21.69 -38.23 17.99
C ALA A 105 21.05 -38.89 16.77
N PHE A 106 19.72 -39.05 16.77
CA PHE A 106 18.97 -39.54 15.62
C PHE A 106 19.15 -38.66 14.38
N LEU A 107 18.94 -37.34 14.51
CA LEU A 107 19.04 -36.42 13.36
C LEU A 107 20.46 -36.34 12.78
N VAL A 108 21.48 -36.37 13.63
CA VAL A 108 22.89 -36.43 13.18
C VAL A 108 23.16 -37.75 12.46
N GLY A 109 22.72 -38.88 13.03
CA GLY A 109 22.88 -40.19 12.42
C GLY A 109 22.21 -40.30 11.05
N GLU A 110 20.93 -39.95 10.96
CA GLU A 110 20.19 -39.97 9.68
C GLU A 110 20.69 -38.89 8.71
N GLY A 111 21.13 -37.73 9.20
CA GLY A 111 21.77 -36.70 8.39
C GLY A 111 23.07 -37.19 7.74
N PHE A 112 23.99 -37.78 8.52
CA PHE A 112 25.22 -38.36 8.00
C PHE A 112 24.95 -39.53 7.04
N LYS A 113 24.00 -40.40 7.37
CA LYS A 113 23.60 -41.52 6.49
C LYS A 113 23.08 -41.03 5.14
N LYS A 114 22.34 -39.92 5.12
CA LYS A 114 21.73 -39.37 3.91
C LYS A 114 22.70 -38.51 3.08
N PHE A 115 23.51 -37.68 3.73
CA PHE A 115 24.34 -36.67 3.06
C PHE A 115 25.86 -36.93 3.17
N GLY A 116 26.27 -37.95 3.90
CA GLY A 116 27.68 -38.27 4.15
C GLY A 116 28.42 -37.11 4.79
N THR A 117 29.65 -36.87 4.32
CA THR A 117 30.49 -35.74 4.75
C THR A 117 29.97 -34.39 4.28
N GLU A 118 29.05 -34.36 3.31
CA GLU A 118 28.49 -33.12 2.76
C GLU A 118 27.37 -32.53 3.63
N VAL A 119 26.99 -33.20 4.71
CA VAL A 119 26.02 -32.65 5.67
C VAL A 119 26.48 -31.29 6.22
N ASP A 120 27.80 -31.10 6.36
CA ASP A 120 28.45 -29.89 6.88
C ASP A 120 27.67 -29.27 8.04
N TYR A 121 27.75 -29.91 9.22
CA TYR A 121 26.98 -29.48 10.40
C TYR A 121 27.28 -28.04 10.85
N THR A 122 28.46 -27.52 10.50
CA THR A 122 28.86 -26.14 10.76
C THR A 122 28.38 -25.15 9.71
N GLY A 123 27.96 -25.67 8.55
CA GLY A 123 27.52 -24.90 7.41
C GLY A 123 26.20 -24.16 7.62
N ASP A 124 25.84 -23.36 6.63
CA ASP A 124 24.60 -22.60 6.60
C ASP A 124 24.04 -22.57 5.17
N ASP A 125 23.14 -23.51 4.89
CA ASP A 125 22.53 -23.62 3.57
C ASP A 125 21.76 -22.35 3.16
N ALA A 126 21.23 -21.59 4.10
CA ALA A 126 20.53 -20.34 3.79
C ALA A 126 21.50 -19.22 3.40
N ALA A 127 22.63 -19.11 4.08
CA ALA A 127 23.71 -18.19 3.69
C ALA A 127 24.36 -18.62 2.37
N ALA A 128 24.56 -19.92 2.16
CA ALA A 128 25.09 -20.48 0.92
C ALA A 128 24.14 -20.20 -0.26
N PHE A 129 22.84 -20.41 -0.08
CA PHE A 129 21.81 -20.06 -1.06
C PHE A 129 21.84 -18.57 -1.40
N SER A 130 21.88 -17.70 -0.39
CA SER A 130 21.91 -16.25 -0.60
C SER A 130 23.18 -15.81 -1.34
N THR A 131 24.34 -16.36 -0.97
CA THR A 131 25.64 -16.08 -1.62
C THR A 131 25.65 -16.54 -3.08
N ALA A 132 25.11 -17.73 -3.33
CA ALA A 132 25.01 -18.31 -4.67
C ALA A 132 23.99 -17.58 -5.54
N LEU A 133 23.04 -16.85 -4.97
CA LEU A 133 22.02 -16.11 -5.72
C LEU A 133 22.39 -14.64 -5.96
N PHE A 134 23.02 -13.98 -5.00
CA PHE A 134 23.28 -12.54 -5.04
C PHE A 134 24.74 -12.16 -5.26
N THR A 135 25.70 -13.00 -4.86
CA THR A 135 27.13 -12.63 -4.87
C THR A 135 27.88 -13.28 -6.02
N THR A 136 27.80 -14.60 -6.15
CA THR A 136 28.64 -15.38 -7.08
C THR A 136 27.85 -16.10 -8.17
N VAL A 137 26.53 -15.89 -8.23
CA VAL A 137 25.57 -16.48 -9.19
C VAL A 137 26.00 -17.85 -9.71
N SER A 138 25.73 -18.91 -8.95
CA SER A 138 26.15 -20.27 -9.29
C SER A 138 24.95 -21.21 -9.42
N LEU A 139 24.46 -21.35 -10.65
CA LEU A 139 23.32 -22.23 -10.96
C LEU A 139 23.56 -23.70 -10.53
N PRO A 140 24.73 -24.32 -10.76
CA PRO A 140 24.99 -25.68 -10.28
C PRO A 140 24.92 -25.81 -8.75
N HIS A 141 25.34 -24.78 -8.02
CA HIS A 141 25.25 -24.77 -6.56
C HIS A 141 23.80 -24.65 -6.08
N LEU A 142 23.00 -23.77 -6.72
CA LEU A 142 21.57 -23.63 -6.43
C LEU A 142 20.80 -24.93 -6.72
N HIS A 143 21.10 -25.58 -7.84
CA HIS A 143 20.58 -26.92 -8.15
C HIS A 143 20.86 -27.90 -7.04
N ARG A 144 22.13 -28.04 -6.65
CA ARG A 144 22.51 -28.97 -5.59
C ARG A 144 21.83 -28.66 -4.25
N LEU A 145 21.74 -27.38 -3.86
CA LEU A 145 21.02 -26.97 -2.65
C LEU A 145 19.56 -27.40 -2.68
N ILE A 146 18.84 -27.10 -3.76
CA ILE A 146 17.40 -27.35 -3.87
C ILE A 146 17.11 -28.84 -4.08
N THR A 147 17.78 -29.50 -5.02
CA THR A 147 17.43 -30.86 -5.43
C THR A 147 18.10 -31.92 -4.56
N THR A 148 19.39 -31.76 -4.24
CA THR A 148 20.17 -32.76 -3.49
C THR A 148 20.03 -32.57 -1.98
N PHE A 149 20.12 -31.32 -1.52
CA PHE A 149 20.07 -31.00 -0.09
C PHE A 149 18.66 -30.61 0.40
N HIS A 150 17.69 -30.56 -0.51
CA HIS A 150 16.29 -30.26 -0.25
C HIS A 150 16.09 -28.92 0.48
N PHE A 151 16.92 -27.93 0.14
CA PHE A 151 16.77 -26.59 0.66
C PHE A 151 15.50 -25.95 0.12
N HIS A 152 14.64 -25.47 1.02
CA HIS A 152 13.42 -24.76 0.68
C HIS A 152 13.58 -23.29 1.10
N PRO A 153 13.47 -22.33 0.18
CA PRO A 153 13.51 -20.92 0.50
C PRO A 153 12.24 -20.52 1.28
N LEU A 154 12.37 -20.34 2.59
CA LEU A 154 11.28 -19.95 3.50
C LEU A 154 11.56 -18.57 4.10
N LYS A 155 10.50 -17.78 4.38
CA LYS A 155 10.64 -16.43 4.94
C LYS A 155 11.58 -16.32 6.16
N PRO A 156 11.57 -17.25 7.13
CA PRO A 156 12.47 -17.16 8.28
C PRO A 156 13.93 -17.48 7.98
N LEU A 157 14.22 -18.11 6.82
CA LEU A 157 15.55 -18.63 6.49
C LEU A 157 16.35 -17.66 5.61
N ILE A 158 15.69 -16.91 4.73
CA ILE A 158 16.38 -16.09 3.72
C ILE A 158 16.06 -14.60 3.88
N THR A 159 17.05 -13.77 3.59
CA THR A 159 16.90 -12.32 3.48
C THR A 159 16.23 -11.96 2.15
N HIS A 160 15.19 -11.12 2.18
CA HIS A 160 14.41 -10.72 0.99
C HIS A 160 13.84 -11.93 0.21
N PRO A 161 12.93 -12.68 0.82
CA PRO A 161 12.47 -13.93 0.24
C PRO A 161 11.81 -13.76 -1.13
N GLU A 162 11.01 -12.73 -1.34
CA GLU A 162 10.32 -12.49 -2.60
C GLU A 162 11.29 -12.18 -3.75
N GLU A 163 12.34 -11.39 -3.48
CA GLU A 163 13.42 -11.13 -4.44
C GLU A 163 14.20 -12.41 -4.76
N SER A 164 14.42 -13.25 -3.75
CA SER A 164 15.17 -14.49 -3.92
C SER A 164 14.44 -15.49 -4.81
N ILE A 165 13.13 -15.69 -4.59
CA ILE A 165 12.30 -16.54 -5.44
C ILE A 165 12.23 -15.97 -6.86
N TYR A 166 12.06 -14.65 -6.99
CA TYR A 166 12.03 -13.98 -8.28
C TYR A 166 13.32 -14.23 -9.07
N ARG A 167 14.50 -14.01 -8.47
CA ARG A 167 15.79 -14.27 -9.13
C ARG A 167 16.00 -15.73 -9.46
N LEU A 168 15.64 -16.63 -8.55
CA LEU A 168 15.74 -18.07 -8.79
C LEU A 168 14.94 -18.45 -10.04
N SER A 169 13.71 -17.97 -10.15
CA SER A 169 12.84 -18.23 -11.31
C SER A 169 13.34 -17.62 -12.62
N LYS A 170 14.11 -16.53 -12.56
CA LYS A 170 14.78 -15.95 -13.74
C LYS A 170 16.02 -16.73 -14.17
N LEU A 171 16.73 -17.35 -13.23
CA LEU A 171 17.88 -18.19 -13.52
C LEU A 171 17.46 -19.54 -14.08
N ASP A 172 16.51 -20.21 -13.43
CA ASP A 172 16.01 -21.51 -13.85
C ASP A 172 14.62 -21.80 -13.27
N MET A 173 13.62 -21.82 -14.14
CA MET A 173 12.23 -22.10 -13.75
C MET A 173 12.02 -23.55 -13.30
N ALA A 174 12.86 -24.50 -13.74
CA ALA A 174 12.75 -25.90 -13.35
C ALA A 174 13.06 -26.10 -11.85
N LEU A 175 13.85 -25.21 -11.23
CA LEU A 175 14.08 -25.22 -9.79
C LEU A 175 12.81 -24.86 -9.02
N LEU A 176 11.99 -23.95 -9.56
CA LEU A 176 10.70 -23.62 -8.99
C LEU A 176 9.71 -24.78 -9.15
N ASP A 177 9.72 -25.46 -10.30
CA ASP A 177 8.94 -26.69 -10.51
C ASP A 177 9.30 -27.78 -9.51
N HIS A 178 10.60 -27.94 -9.23
CA HIS A 178 11.07 -28.89 -8.22
C HIS A 178 10.53 -28.55 -6.83
N LEU A 179 10.61 -27.28 -6.42
CA LEU A 179 10.08 -26.82 -5.13
C LEU A 179 8.57 -27.08 -5.01
N LEU A 180 7.80 -26.77 -6.06
CA LEU A 180 6.36 -27.02 -6.06
C LEU A 180 6.05 -28.51 -6.00
N GLY A 181 6.81 -29.34 -6.74
CA GLY A 181 6.69 -30.80 -6.71
C GLY A 181 7.00 -31.42 -5.34
N THR A 182 7.82 -30.76 -4.51
CA THR A 182 8.08 -31.18 -3.12
C THR A 182 7.06 -30.64 -2.12
N GLY A 183 6.08 -29.83 -2.55
CA GLY A 183 5.04 -29.27 -1.68
C GLY A 183 5.42 -27.91 -1.06
N TRP A 184 6.34 -27.16 -1.67
CA TRP A 184 6.55 -25.76 -1.35
C TRP A 184 5.32 -24.93 -1.75
N ASP A 185 4.90 -24.01 -0.88
CA ASP A 185 3.74 -23.15 -1.10
C ASP A 185 4.18 -21.74 -1.56
N PRO A 186 3.80 -21.29 -2.77
CA PRO A 186 4.14 -19.95 -3.28
C PRO A 186 3.32 -18.83 -2.62
N THR A 187 2.19 -19.13 -2.00
CA THR A 187 1.20 -18.15 -1.51
C THR A 187 1.82 -17.05 -0.64
N PRO A 188 2.71 -17.36 0.34
CA PRO A 188 3.30 -16.33 1.19
C PRO A 188 4.17 -15.32 0.44
N PHE A 189 4.67 -15.66 -0.75
CA PHE A 189 5.57 -14.85 -1.56
C PHE A 189 4.87 -14.22 -2.77
N ASN A 190 3.61 -14.59 -3.01
CA ASN A 190 2.89 -14.31 -4.24
C ASN A 190 2.98 -12.85 -4.66
N ASP A 191 2.56 -11.93 -3.79
CA ASP A 191 2.47 -10.52 -4.14
C ASP A 191 3.82 -9.88 -4.43
N GLY A 192 4.86 -10.23 -3.67
CA GLY A 192 6.20 -9.66 -3.90
C GLY A 192 6.85 -10.21 -5.17
N VAL A 193 6.72 -11.52 -5.42
CA VAL A 193 7.22 -12.13 -6.65
C VAL A 193 6.46 -11.60 -7.86
N MET A 194 5.13 -11.63 -7.83
CA MET A 194 4.32 -11.15 -8.95
C MET A 194 4.50 -9.66 -9.20
N ARG A 195 4.68 -8.84 -8.16
CA ARG A 195 5.04 -7.41 -8.33
C ARG A 195 6.34 -7.24 -9.10
N ARG A 196 7.37 -8.05 -8.83
CA ARG A 196 8.64 -8.01 -9.58
C ARG A 196 8.49 -8.48 -11.01
N VAL A 197 7.79 -9.61 -11.19
CA VAL A 197 7.49 -10.17 -12.51
C VAL A 197 6.83 -9.12 -13.37
N VAL A 198 5.79 -8.44 -12.85
CA VAL A 198 4.99 -7.49 -13.65
C VAL A 198 5.66 -6.14 -13.89
N THR A 199 6.64 -5.75 -13.07
CA THR A 199 7.38 -4.49 -13.26
C THR A 199 8.53 -4.61 -14.26
N ASP A 200 9.02 -5.82 -14.51
CA ASP A 200 10.03 -6.09 -15.53
C ASP A 200 9.37 -6.18 -16.93
N ASP A 201 10.12 -6.60 -17.95
CA ASP A 201 9.56 -6.78 -19.31
C ASP A 201 8.71 -8.06 -19.36
N VAL A 202 7.40 -7.85 -19.24
CA VAL A 202 6.39 -8.90 -19.16
C VAL A 202 5.89 -9.26 -20.54
N THR A 203 5.93 -10.55 -20.85
CA THR A 203 5.19 -11.12 -21.97
C THR A 203 4.05 -12.02 -21.45
N PRO A 204 3.04 -12.32 -22.28
CA PRO A 204 1.98 -13.26 -21.90
C PRO A 204 2.54 -14.64 -21.51
N ASP A 205 3.60 -15.10 -22.16
CA ASP A 205 4.25 -16.39 -21.88
C ASP A 205 4.91 -16.40 -20.50
N VAL A 206 5.61 -15.31 -20.14
CA VAL A 206 6.22 -15.17 -18.82
C VAL A 206 5.13 -15.22 -17.74
N LEU A 207 4.03 -14.47 -17.88
CA LEU A 207 2.92 -14.55 -16.90
C LEU A 207 2.31 -15.95 -16.83
N THR A 208 2.05 -16.58 -17.97
CA THR A 208 1.53 -17.96 -18.03
C THR A 208 2.42 -18.92 -17.23
N SER A 209 3.74 -18.76 -17.34
CA SER A 209 4.71 -19.57 -16.60
C SER A 209 4.54 -19.43 -15.08
N TYR A 210 4.28 -18.25 -14.54
CA TYR A 210 4.04 -18.10 -13.09
C TYR A 210 2.63 -18.55 -12.69
N LEU A 211 1.61 -18.23 -13.48
CA LEU A 211 0.21 -18.56 -13.15
C LEU A 211 -0.02 -20.08 -13.10
N THR A 212 0.57 -20.83 -14.04
CA THR A 212 0.53 -22.31 -14.05
C THR A 212 1.18 -22.95 -12.83
N ARG A 213 2.03 -22.19 -12.11
CA ARG A 213 2.77 -22.61 -10.91
C ARG A 213 2.10 -22.20 -9.60
N GLY A 214 0.85 -21.76 -9.66
CA GLY A 214 0.05 -21.40 -8.47
C GLY A 214 0.24 -19.96 -8.01
N PHE A 215 1.00 -19.13 -8.74
CA PHE A 215 0.98 -17.69 -8.50
C PHE A 215 -0.30 -17.08 -9.04
N THR A 216 -0.72 -15.96 -8.47
CA THR A 216 -1.96 -15.26 -8.79
C THR A 216 -1.72 -13.75 -8.95
N LEU A 217 -2.43 -13.14 -9.91
CA LEU A 217 -2.40 -11.69 -10.11
C LEU A 217 -3.36 -11.02 -9.13
N THR A 218 -2.86 -10.65 -7.95
CA THR A 218 -3.65 -9.89 -6.96
C THR A 218 -3.85 -8.44 -7.40
N PRO A 219 -4.86 -7.73 -6.88
CA PRO A 219 -5.07 -6.31 -7.19
C PRO A 219 -3.81 -5.45 -7.03
N GLN A 220 -2.99 -5.73 -6.01
CA GLN A 220 -1.74 -4.99 -5.77
C GLN A 220 -0.69 -5.24 -6.85
N SER A 221 -0.57 -6.47 -7.34
CA SER A 221 0.33 -6.79 -8.46
C SER A 221 -0.16 -6.15 -9.76
N ILE A 222 -1.46 -6.18 -10.05
CA ILE A 222 -2.05 -5.54 -11.24
C ILE A 222 -1.81 -4.02 -11.21
N LYS A 223 -2.04 -3.37 -10.08
CA LYS A 223 -1.75 -1.94 -9.92
C LYS A 223 -0.27 -1.62 -10.12
N ALA A 224 0.64 -2.46 -9.61
CA ALA A 224 2.08 -2.28 -9.83
C ALA A 224 2.46 -2.41 -11.31
N ALA A 225 1.86 -3.35 -12.04
CA ALA A 225 2.03 -3.53 -13.47
C ALA A 225 1.59 -2.30 -14.27
N LEU A 226 0.37 -1.81 -13.99
CA LEU A 226 -0.23 -0.66 -14.67
C LEU A 226 0.57 0.65 -14.46
N ARG A 227 1.27 0.79 -13.33
CA ARG A 227 2.14 1.95 -13.07
C ARG A 227 3.30 2.08 -14.06
N LYS A 228 3.72 1.00 -14.73
CA LYS A 228 4.75 1.04 -15.78
C LYS A 228 4.32 1.85 -17.00
N CYS A 229 3.02 2.02 -17.23
CA CYS A 229 2.45 2.73 -18.38
C CYS A 229 2.91 2.13 -19.73
N ASP A 230 3.09 0.81 -19.77
CA ASP A 230 3.60 0.08 -20.94
C ASP A 230 2.49 -0.73 -21.63
N GLU A 231 2.45 -0.66 -22.97
CA GLU A 231 1.45 -1.33 -23.81
C GLU A 231 1.64 -2.86 -23.82
N GLY A 232 2.88 -3.34 -23.74
CA GLY A 232 3.20 -4.76 -23.68
C GLY A 232 2.71 -5.40 -22.38
N THR A 233 2.99 -4.74 -21.25
CA THR A 233 2.45 -5.13 -19.95
C THR A 233 0.93 -5.13 -19.95
N LEU A 234 0.27 -4.08 -20.48
CA LEU A 234 -1.20 -4.03 -20.56
C LEU A 234 -1.79 -5.16 -21.42
N THR A 235 -1.17 -5.46 -22.56
CA THR A 235 -1.60 -6.56 -23.43
C THR A 235 -1.50 -7.90 -22.70
N SER A 236 -0.44 -8.10 -21.93
CA SER A 236 -0.25 -9.30 -21.10
C SER A 236 -1.30 -9.39 -20.00
N LEU A 237 -1.64 -8.28 -19.34
CA LEU A 237 -2.71 -8.24 -18.33
C LEU A 237 -4.08 -8.55 -18.94
N LYS A 238 -4.43 -7.96 -20.09
CA LYS A 238 -5.71 -8.23 -20.78
C LYS A 238 -5.89 -9.69 -21.19
N THR A 239 -4.78 -10.41 -21.38
CA THR A 239 -4.80 -11.84 -21.72
C THR A 239 -5.12 -12.72 -20.51
N HIS A 240 -4.67 -12.33 -19.31
CA HIS A 240 -4.65 -13.19 -18.12
C HIS A 240 -5.54 -12.72 -16.97
N VAL A 241 -6.01 -11.48 -16.98
CA VAL A 241 -6.82 -10.88 -15.92
C VAL A 241 -8.25 -10.73 -16.41
N GLU A 242 -9.21 -11.12 -15.58
CA GLU A 242 -10.62 -10.89 -15.86
C GLU A 242 -10.87 -9.39 -16.11
N PRO A 243 -11.63 -9.01 -17.16
CA PRO A 243 -11.85 -7.60 -17.49
C PRO A 243 -12.40 -6.75 -16.33
N THR A 244 -13.30 -7.32 -15.52
CA THR A 244 -13.92 -6.67 -14.36
C THR A 244 -12.89 -6.37 -13.26
N LEU A 245 -11.99 -7.33 -12.98
CA LEU A 245 -10.92 -7.16 -12.00
C LEU A 245 -9.88 -6.16 -12.49
N LEU A 246 -9.56 -6.16 -13.79
CA LEU A 246 -8.64 -5.20 -14.39
C LEU A 246 -9.22 -3.77 -14.33
N GLU A 247 -10.49 -3.60 -14.66
CA GLU A 247 -11.19 -2.31 -14.58
C GLU A 247 -11.25 -1.80 -13.13
N SER A 248 -11.56 -2.66 -12.17
CA SER A 248 -11.53 -2.33 -10.74
C SER A 248 -10.14 -1.87 -10.29
N ALA A 249 -9.07 -2.58 -10.68
CA ALA A 249 -7.70 -2.18 -10.36
C ALA A 249 -7.29 -0.85 -11.01
N VAL A 250 -7.81 -0.54 -12.21
CA VAL A 250 -7.62 0.76 -12.87
C VAL A 250 -8.29 1.88 -12.09
N HIS A 251 -9.53 1.68 -11.64
CA HIS A 251 -10.24 2.65 -10.80
C HIS A 251 -9.49 2.92 -9.49
N ASP A 252 -9.09 1.85 -8.79
CA ASP A 252 -8.29 1.97 -7.56
C ASP A 252 -6.97 2.70 -7.80
N LEU A 253 -6.28 2.42 -8.90
CA LEU A 253 -5.02 3.08 -9.22
C LEU A 253 -5.22 4.56 -9.57
N PHE A 254 -6.33 4.90 -10.24
CA PHE A 254 -6.67 6.29 -10.51
C PHE A 254 -6.99 7.06 -9.21
N ILE A 255 -7.72 6.42 -8.30
CA ILE A 255 -8.01 6.92 -6.94
C ILE A 255 -6.71 7.13 -6.15
N ASP A 256 -5.79 6.15 -6.18
CA ASP A 256 -4.48 6.25 -5.54
C ASP A 256 -3.67 7.43 -6.11
N ASN A 257 -3.73 7.68 -7.42
CA ASN A 257 -2.95 8.74 -8.07
C ASN A 257 -3.37 10.18 -7.65
N LEU A 258 -4.58 10.34 -7.12
CA LEU A 258 -5.10 11.59 -6.54
C LEU A 258 -5.07 11.60 -5.00
N ALA A 259 -4.54 10.54 -4.37
CA ALA A 259 -4.43 10.44 -2.92
C ALA A 259 -3.38 11.41 -2.33
N PRO A 260 -3.53 11.83 -1.05
CA PRO A 260 -2.62 12.76 -0.38
C PRO A 260 -1.14 12.35 -0.39
N ASP A 261 -0.88 11.06 -0.23
CA ASP A 261 0.43 10.43 -0.07
C ASP A 261 1.06 10.01 -1.41
N PHE A 262 0.38 10.27 -2.53
CA PHE A 262 0.83 9.90 -3.85
C PHE A 262 1.33 11.10 -4.66
N GLN A 263 2.38 10.91 -5.45
CA GLN A 263 2.83 11.91 -6.41
C GLN A 263 2.04 11.76 -7.72
N PHE A 264 1.12 12.69 -7.98
CA PHE A 264 0.32 12.69 -9.19
C PHE A 264 1.18 12.58 -10.47
N SER A 265 0.89 11.57 -11.30
CA SER A 265 1.56 11.32 -12.58
C SER A 265 0.63 11.59 -13.76
N ASN A 266 0.91 12.64 -14.54
CA ASN A 266 0.20 12.93 -15.80
C ASN A 266 0.30 11.77 -16.80
N GLY A 267 1.48 11.14 -16.89
CA GLY A 267 1.72 10.03 -17.82
C GLY A 267 0.84 8.82 -17.51
N LEU A 268 0.72 8.49 -16.21
CA LEU A 268 -0.15 7.41 -15.75
C LEU A 268 -1.62 7.71 -16.08
N VAL A 269 -2.11 8.89 -15.73
CA VAL A 269 -3.52 9.26 -16.00
C VAL A 269 -3.83 9.25 -17.49
N ALA A 270 -2.94 9.81 -18.32
CA ALA A 270 -3.11 9.80 -19.77
C ALA A 270 -3.13 8.36 -20.33
N PHE A 271 -2.26 7.48 -19.82
CA PHE A 271 -2.25 6.06 -20.17
C PHE A 271 -3.57 5.39 -19.78
N LEU A 272 -4.03 5.54 -18.54
CA LEU A 272 -5.28 4.92 -18.08
C LEU A 272 -6.48 5.40 -18.91
N LEU A 273 -6.63 6.70 -19.14
CA LEU A 273 -7.75 7.25 -19.91
C LEU A 273 -7.73 6.90 -21.39
N ARG A 274 -6.56 6.60 -21.95
CA ARG A 274 -6.43 6.13 -23.34
C ARG A 274 -6.98 4.72 -23.52
N HIS A 275 -6.85 3.88 -22.49
CA HIS A 275 -7.17 2.44 -22.60
C HIS A 275 -8.43 2.02 -21.85
N PHE A 276 -8.90 2.84 -20.92
CA PHE A 276 -10.03 2.55 -20.03
C PHE A 276 -10.95 3.76 -19.91
N ARG A 277 -12.25 3.48 -19.75
CA ARG A 277 -13.24 4.51 -19.45
C ARG A 277 -13.29 4.68 -17.93
N ILE A 278 -12.97 5.87 -17.44
CA ILE A 278 -13.07 6.18 -16.02
C ILE A 278 -14.34 7.02 -15.80
N PRO A 279 -15.37 6.49 -15.12
CA PRO A 279 -16.62 7.20 -14.89
C PRO A 279 -16.43 8.43 -13.99
N ASP A 280 -17.22 9.48 -14.18
CA ASP A 280 -17.20 10.66 -13.31
C ASP A 280 -17.38 10.36 -11.82
N PRO A 281 -18.23 9.39 -11.39
CA PRO A 281 -18.29 9.00 -9.97
C PRO A 281 -16.95 8.51 -9.40
N ILE A 282 -16.15 7.80 -10.20
CA ILE A 282 -14.80 7.35 -9.78
C ILE A 282 -13.85 8.54 -9.71
N VAL A 283 -13.94 9.47 -10.65
CA VAL A 283 -13.13 10.71 -10.61
C VAL A 283 -13.49 11.56 -9.41
N GLU A 284 -14.78 11.67 -9.09
CA GLU A 284 -15.27 12.37 -7.91
C GLU A 284 -14.78 11.70 -6.63
N GLN A 285 -14.87 10.37 -6.52
CA GLN A 285 -14.32 9.62 -5.39
C GLN A 285 -12.79 9.75 -5.27
N ALA A 286 -12.08 9.80 -6.41
CA ALA A 286 -10.64 9.99 -6.43
C ALA A 286 -10.27 11.41 -5.97
N LEU A 287 -11.06 12.40 -6.36
CA LEU A 287 -10.76 13.81 -6.16
C LEU A 287 -11.23 14.32 -4.80
N VAL A 288 -12.44 13.98 -4.36
CA VAL A 288 -13.11 14.55 -3.18
C VAL A 288 -12.91 13.63 -1.98
N ASP A 289 -12.66 14.20 -0.81
CA ASP A 289 -12.58 13.42 0.43
C ASP A 289 -13.99 12.89 0.80
N PRO A 290 -14.22 11.57 0.91
CA PRO A 290 -15.55 11.01 1.21
C PRO A 290 -16.04 11.37 2.62
N HIS A 291 -15.16 11.83 3.51
CA HIS A 291 -15.50 12.25 4.86
C HIS A 291 -14.93 13.64 5.14
N PRO A 292 -15.54 14.72 4.62
CA PRO A 292 -15.28 16.04 5.20
C PRO A 292 -15.71 15.91 6.66
N SER A 293 -14.74 15.87 7.60
CA SER A 293 -15.05 15.70 9.02
C SER A 293 -16.14 16.70 9.39
N GLU A 294 -17.25 16.27 9.99
CA GLU A 294 -18.43 17.13 10.22
C GLU A 294 -18.13 18.39 11.05
N THR A 295 -16.94 18.46 11.66
CA THR A 295 -16.36 19.61 12.37
C THR A 295 -15.61 20.59 11.45
N CYS A 296 -15.61 20.36 10.14
CA CYS A 296 -14.90 21.15 9.14
C CYS A 296 -15.47 22.56 9.07
N LEU A 297 -14.74 23.51 9.64
CA LEU A 297 -14.90 24.94 9.42
C LEU A 297 -15.01 25.25 7.90
N PRO A 298 -15.62 26.37 7.50
CA PRO A 298 -15.87 26.75 6.09
C PRO A 298 -14.63 26.90 5.18
N LEU A 299 -13.45 26.51 5.66
CA LEU A 299 -12.13 26.66 5.05
C LEU A 299 -11.39 25.31 5.00
N THR A 300 -12.09 24.22 4.67
CA THR A 300 -11.47 22.90 4.61
C THR A 300 -11.23 22.49 3.17
N PRO A 301 -10.07 21.87 2.87
CA PRO A 301 -9.76 21.46 1.52
C PRO A 301 -10.77 20.40 1.08
N ILE A 302 -11.33 20.61 -0.10
CA ILE A 302 -12.35 19.74 -0.70
C ILE A 302 -11.67 18.55 -1.38
N THR A 303 -10.52 18.79 -2.01
CA THR A 303 -9.83 17.78 -2.81
C THR A 303 -8.75 17.05 -2.01
N ARG A 304 -8.69 15.73 -2.21
CA ARG A 304 -7.65 14.84 -1.67
C ARG A 304 -6.26 15.26 -2.15
N CYS A 305 -6.16 15.80 -3.36
CA CYS A 305 -4.90 16.23 -3.92
C CYS A 305 -4.32 17.49 -3.25
N PHE A 306 -5.09 18.28 -2.48
CA PHE A 306 -4.59 19.46 -1.74
C PHE A 306 -3.37 19.16 -0.86
N LYS A 307 -3.33 17.96 -0.27
CA LYS A 307 -2.27 17.51 0.64
C LYS A 307 -1.04 16.94 -0.08
N GLN A 308 -1.07 16.80 -1.40
CA GLN A 308 0.07 16.32 -2.17
C GLN A 308 1.23 17.33 -2.14
N PRO A 309 2.48 16.89 -2.41
CA PRO A 309 3.62 17.81 -2.49
C PRO A 309 3.50 18.86 -3.62
N LYS A 310 2.78 18.54 -4.71
CA LYS A 310 2.62 19.39 -5.91
C LYS A 310 1.19 19.36 -6.45
N PRO A 311 0.20 19.84 -5.68
CA PRO A 311 -1.22 19.71 -6.03
C PRO A 311 -1.57 20.39 -7.36
N GLY A 312 -0.85 21.48 -7.69
CA GLY A 312 -1.04 22.24 -8.92
C GLY A 312 -0.88 21.45 -10.21
N VAL A 313 -0.16 20.32 -10.20
CA VAL A 313 -0.05 19.45 -11.38
C VAL A 313 -1.37 18.73 -11.65
N ALA A 314 -1.99 18.17 -10.61
CA ALA A 314 -3.29 17.51 -10.69
C ALA A 314 -4.39 18.51 -11.05
N TRP A 315 -4.40 19.68 -10.40
CA TRP A 315 -5.36 20.75 -10.65
C TRP A 315 -5.34 21.26 -12.10
N ARG A 316 -4.16 21.51 -12.67
CA ARG A 316 -4.04 21.90 -14.09
C ARG A 316 -4.43 20.78 -15.04
N TRP A 317 -4.26 19.51 -14.64
CA TRP A 317 -4.78 18.40 -15.42
C TRP A 317 -6.32 18.41 -15.41
N ILE A 318 -6.95 18.56 -14.25
CA ILE A 318 -8.42 18.64 -14.12
C ILE A 318 -8.99 19.81 -14.93
N LEU A 319 -8.43 21.01 -14.79
CA LEU A 319 -8.85 22.19 -15.54
C LEU A 319 -8.80 21.97 -17.06
N ARG A 320 -7.74 21.35 -17.57
CA ARG A 320 -7.60 21.05 -19.00
C ARG A 320 -8.55 19.96 -19.48
N THR A 321 -8.79 18.94 -18.65
CA THR A 321 -9.62 17.78 -19.02
C THR A 321 -11.12 18.11 -18.98
N TYR A 322 -11.57 18.83 -17.95
CA TYR A 322 -12.99 19.07 -17.70
C TYR A 322 -13.46 20.49 -18.06
N GLY A 323 -12.53 21.43 -18.24
CA GLY A 323 -12.84 22.82 -18.55
C GLY A 323 -13.18 23.69 -17.33
N PRO A 324 -13.30 25.01 -17.52
CA PRO A 324 -13.40 25.99 -16.44
C PRO A 324 -14.71 25.94 -15.64
N THR A 325 -15.80 25.50 -16.26
CA THR A 325 -17.15 25.49 -15.65
C THR A 325 -17.48 24.20 -14.93
N HIS A 326 -16.67 23.16 -15.06
CA HIS A 326 -16.95 21.86 -14.47
C HIS A 326 -16.77 21.86 -12.95
N ARG A 327 -17.63 21.14 -12.22
CA ARG A 327 -17.60 21.09 -10.74
C ARG A 327 -16.26 20.63 -10.16
N PHE A 328 -15.57 19.69 -10.80
CA PHE A 328 -14.23 19.24 -10.36
C PHE A 328 -13.20 20.36 -10.43
N THR A 329 -13.27 21.17 -11.49
CA THR A 329 -12.43 22.35 -11.65
C THR A 329 -12.74 23.38 -10.57
N GLN A 330 -14.01 23.57 -10.23
CA GLN A 330 -14.43 24.46 -9.15
C GLN A 330 -13.88 24.00 -7.79
N TYR A 331 -13.94 22.70 -7.46
CA TYR A 331 -13.33 22.16 -6.24
C TYR A 331 -11.81 22.40 -6.18
N CYS A 332 -11.11 22.19 -7.31
CA CYS A 332 -9.68 22.46 -7.38
C CYS A 332 -9.35 23.95 -7.25
N PHE A 333 -10.23 24.82 -7.76
CA PHE A 333 -10.06 26.27 -7.64
C PHE A 333 -10.28 26.76 -6.21
N ASP A 334 -11.29 26.23 -5.51
CA ASP A 334 -11.50 26.48 -4.07
C ASP A 334 -10.24 26.15 -3.28
N ASP A 335 -9.69 24.96 -3.51
CA ASP A 335 -8.48 24.47 -2.85
C ASP A 335 -7.24 25.26 -3.24
N ALA A 336 -7.13 25.70 -4.49
CA ALA A 336 -6.03 26.54 -4.96
C ALA A 336 -6.05 27.91 -4.27
N LEU A 337 -7.23 28.50 -4.05
CA LEU A 337 -7.38 29.72 -3.25
C LEU A 337 -6.99 29.45 -1.79
N LEU A 338 -7.52 28.41 -1.17
CA LEU A 338 -7.19 28.04 0.21
C LEU A 338 -5.69 27.78 0.40
N ARG A 339 -5.01 27.20 -0.59
CA ARG A 339 -3.56 26.92 -0.50
C ARG A 339 -2.71 28.18 -0.46
N LEU A 340 -3.22 29.33 -0.93
CA LEU A 340 -2.50 30.61 -0.83
C LEU A 340 -2.31 31.07 0.62
N SER A 341 -3.16 30.65 1.54
CA SER A 341 -2.97 30.94 2.97
C SER A 341 -2.06 29.93 3.69
N HIS A 342 -1.67 28.84 3.01
CA HIS A 342 -0.86 27.80 3.62
C HIS A 342 0.61 28.25 3.72
N PRO A 343 1.30 28.07 4.87
CA PRO A 343 2.69 28.50 5.05
C PRO A 343 3.66 27.87 4.04
N ASP A 344 3.38 26.65 3.60
CA ASP A 344 4.14 25.95 2.54
C ASP A 344 3.82 26.42 1.11
N GLY A 345 3.07 27.52 0.95
CA GLY A 345 2.53 28.05 -0.30
C GLY A 345 3.54 28.59 -1.32
N ASN A 346 4.74 28.02 -1.42
CA ASN A 346 5.77 28.36 -2.43
C ASN A 346 5.37 27.99 -3.87
N VAL A 347 4.10 27.64 -4.12
CA VAL A 347 3.63 27.17 -5.41
C VAL A 347 3.26 28.39 -6.27
N ARG A 348 3.77 28.42 -7.52
CA ARG A 348 3.29 29.36 -8.56
C ARG A 348 1.75 29.43 -8.50
N PRO A 349 1.12 30.61 -8.60
CA PRO A 349 -0.29 30.72 -8.28
C PRO A 349 -1.10 30.03 -9.38
N THR A 350 -1.47 28.77 -9.15
CA THR A 350 -2.35 28.01 -10.05
C THR A 350 -3.69 28.70 -10.19
N THR A 351 -4.10 29.50 -9.21
CA THR A 351 -5.27 30.38 -9.25
C THR A 351 -5.29 31.26 -10.50
N HIS A 352 -4.15 31.81 -10.95
CA HIS A 352 -4.11 32.57 -12.21
C HIS A 352 -4.33 31.68 -13.44
N ASP A 353 -3.84 30.44 -13.43
CA ASP A 353 -4.09 29.49 -14.52
C ASP A 353 -5.61 29.19 -14.65
N PHE A 354 -6.30 29.04 -13.51
CA PHE A 354 -7.77 28.88 -13.46
C PHE A 354 -8.48 30.11 -14.05
N LEU A 355 -8.18 31.31 -13.53
CA LEU A 355 -8.82 32.55 -13.98
C LEU A 355 -8.55 32.84 -15.46
N ALA A 356 -7.32 32.63 -15.93
CA ALA A 356 -6.96 32.79 -17.34
C ALA A 356 -7.70 31.81 -18.26
N SER A 357 -8.13 30.66 -17.73
CA SER A 357 -8.92 29.67 -18.45
C SER A 357 -10.43 29.94 -18.39
N GLY A 358 -10.86 31.03 -17.75
CA GLY A 358 -12.27 31.43 -17.65
C GLY A 358 -13.01 30.87 -16.42
N VAL A 359 -12.29 30.37 -15.42
CA VAL A 359 -12.90 29.97 -14.14
C VAL A 359 -13.38 31.21 -13.42
N LYS A 360 -14.62 31.18 -12.96
CA LYS A 360 -15.27 32.30 -12.28
C LYS A 360 -15.16 32.16 -10.76
N PHE A 361 -15.04 33.30 -10.09
CA PHE A 361 -15.24 33.38 -8.64
C PHE A 361 -16.71 33.12 -8.29
N SER A 362 -16.93 32.65 -7.06
CA SER A 362 -18.21 32.42 -6.41
C SER A 362 -18.28 33.22 -5.11
N PRO A 363 -19.48 33.60 -4.60
CA PRO A 363 -19.58 34.46 -3.42
C PRO A 363 -18.81 33.97 -2.20
N ARG A 364 -18.75 32.65 -1.96
CA ARG A 364 -17.97 32.05 -0.87
C ARG A 364 -16.47 32.36 -0.93
N HIS A 365 -15.91 32.68 -2.10
CA HIS A 365 -14.49 32.99 -2.27
C HIS A 365 -14.09 34.31 -1.61
N VAL A 366 -15.04 35.21 -1.33
CA VAL A 366 -14.78 36.43 -0.55
C VAL A 366 -14.17 36.07 0.81
N ARG A 367 -14.70 35.03 1.46
CA ARG A 367 -14.20 34.52 2.75
C ARG A 367 -12.81 33.88 2.66
N TYR A 368 -12.47 33.32 1.50
CA TYR A 368 -11.12 32.76 1.28
C TYR A 368 -10.10 33.88 1.15
N LEU A 369 -10.42 34.90 0.34
CA LEU A 369 -9.56 36.06 0.14
C LEU A 369 -9.40 36.87 1.44
N SER A 370 -10.47 37.02 2.23
CA SER A 370 -10.38 37.67 3.55
C SER A 370 -9.46 36.89 4.48
N ALA A 371 -9.63 35.57 4.59
CA ALA A 371 -8.79 34.72 5.42
C ALA A 371 -7.31 34.78 5.01
N ILE A 372 -7.00 34.80 3.71
CA ILE A 372 -5.62 34.94 3.20
C ILE A 372 -5.06 36.33 3.55
N ALA A 373 -5.82 37.40 3.31
CA ALA A 373 -5.40 38.76 3.62
C ALA A 373 -5.15 38.95 5.12
N MET A 374 -5.93 38.28 5.97
CA MET A 374 -5.84 38.41 7.43
C MET A 374 -4.80 37.50 8.08
N GLY A 375 -4.62 36.29 7.55
CA GLY A 375 -3.84 35.23 8.19
C GLY A 375 -2.39 35.15 7.74
N CYS A 376 -2.00 35.88 6.70
CA CYS A 376 -0.69 35.72 6.06
C CYS A 376 0.07 37.04 5.95
N ALA A 377 1.40 36.95 5.89
CA ALA A 377 2.29 38.06 5.62
C ALA A 377 2.94 37.92 4.23
N GLY A 378 3.43 39.02 3.67
CA GLY A 378 4.24 39.03 2.45
C GLY A 378 3.44 38.72 1.17
N PHE A 379 3.93 37.79 0.35
CA PHE A 379 3.43 37.54 -1.00
C PHE A 379 1.95 37.13 -1.07
N ALA A 380 1.46 36.40 -0.05
CA ALA A 380 0.07 35.95 0.01
C ALA A 380 -0.93 37.13 0.06
N VAL A 381 -0.59 38.22 0.76
CA VAL A 381 -1.44 39.42 0.84
C VAL A 381 -1.50 40.14 -0.51
N LEU A 382 -0.38 40.24 -1.22
CA LEU A 382 -0.33 40.83 -2.55
C LEU A 382 -1.13 39.98 -3.56
N ALA A 383 -1.05 38.65 -3.46
CA ALA A 383 -1.85 37.74 -4.27
C ALA A 383 -3.35 37.87 -3.97
N ALA A 384 -3.72 37.96 -2.69
CA ALA A 384 -5.12 38.19 -2.29
C ALA A 384 -5.65 39.52 -2.84
N HIS A 385 -4.82 40.57 -2.85
CA HIS A 385 -5.18 41.84 -3.47
C HIS A 385 -5.44 41.72 -4.97
N ASP A 386 -4.51 41.14 -5.74
CA ASP A 386 -4.71 40.96 -7.19
C ASP A 386 -5.96 40.14 -7.49
N LEU A 387 -6.20 39.08 -6.72
CA LEU A 387 -7.38 38.23 -6.87
C LEU A 387 -8.67 38.98 -6.52
N LEU A 388 -8.66 39.85 -5.50
CA LEU A 388 -9.81 40.68 -5.16
C LEU A 388 -10.13 41.69 -6.28
N GLN A 389 -9.11 42.29 -6.90
CA GLN A 389 -9.29 43.17 -8.06
C GLN A 389 -9.91 42.45 -9.25
N ARG A 390 -9.49 41.21 -9.53
CA ARG A 390 -10.10 40.37 -10.57
C ARG A 390 -11.53 39.98 -10.22
N MET A 391 -11.80 39.68 -8.95
CA MET A 391 -13.14 39.39 -8.46
C MET A 391 -14.06 40.60 -8.64
N ARG A 392 -13.62 41.82 -8.28
CA ARG A 392 -14.35 43.08 -8.52
C ARG A 392 -14.79 43.23 -9.97
N GLN A 393 -13.85 43.03 -10.92
CA GLN A 393 -14.17 43.11 -12.36
C GLN A 393 -15.26 42.12 -12.76
N GLN A 394 -15.20 40.88 -12.25
CA GLN A 394 -16.22 39.87 -12.52
C GLN A 394 -17.58 40.27 -11.93
N VAL A 395 -17.60 40.71 -10.67
CA VAL A 395 -18.83 41.05 -9.93
C VAL A 395 -19.59 42.19 -10.61
N VAL A 396 -18.88 43.23 -11.03
CA VAL A 396 -19.45 44.36 -11.79
C VAL A 396 -19.99 43.88 -13.14
N SER A 397 -19.32 42.93 -13.80
CA SER A 397 -19.79 42.38 -15.09
C SER A 397 -20.99 41.44 -14.98
N ASP A 398 -21.13 40.71 -13.86
CA ASP A 398 -22.15 39.67 -13.65
C ASP A 398 -23.44 40.23 -12.98
N GLY A 399 -23.53 41.53 -12.69
CA GLY A 399 -24.75 42.17 -12.15
C GLY A 399 -24.91 42.13 -10.63
N GLY A 400 -23.86 41.77 -9.88
CA GLY A 400 -23.62 42.17 -8.47
C GLY A 400 -24.55 41.73 -7.33
N ASP A 401 -25.85 41.51 -7.54
CA ASP A 401 -26.84 41.39 -6.46
C ASP A 401 -26.54 40.27 -5.45
N ALA A 402 -26.21 39.07 -5.94
CA ALA A 402 -25.86 37.91 -5.09
C ALA A 402 -24.55 38.10 -4.30
N TRP A 403 -23.72 39.08 -4.68
CA TRP A 403 -22.44 39.36 -4.05
C TRP A 403 -22.56 40.40 -2.93
N ALA A 404 -23.48 41.36 -3.04
CA ALA A 404 -23.65 42.44 -2.08
C ALA A 404 -23.91 41.92 -0.65
N GLU A 405 -24.77 40.91 -0.51
CA GLU A 405 -25.07 40.28 0.78
C GLU A 405 -23.82 39.60 1.39
N VAL A 406 -23.05 38.88 0.57
CA VAL A 406 -21.87 38.13 1.04
C VAL A 406 -20.71 39.06 1.40
N PHE A 407 -20.46 40.09 0.59
CA PHE A 407 -19.51 41.16 0.93
C PHE A 407 -19.94 41.90 2.20
N GLY A 408 -21.23 42.24 2.33
CA GLY A 408 -21.80 42.88 3.53
C GLY A 408 -21.55 42.06 4.80
N SER A 409 -21.94 40.78 4.77
CA SER A 409 -21.76 39.85 5.88
C SER A 409 -20.29 39.66 6.27
N GLU A 410 -19.40 39.50 5.29
CA GLU A 410 -17.97 39.31 5.56
C GLU A 410 -17.30 40.60 6.07
N MET A 411 -17.69 41.77 5.54
CA MET A 411 -17.23 43.06 6.06
C MET A 411 -17.60 43.24 7.54
N GLU A 412 -18.85 42.92 7.90
CA GLU A 412 -19.32 43.00 9.28
C GLU A 412 -18.55 42.01 10.18
N HIS A 413 -18.30 40.80 9.69
CA HIS A 413 -17.45 39.82 10.39
C HIS A 413 -16.04 40.38 10.66
N LEU A 414 -15.36 40.91 9.64
CA LEU A 414 -14.02 41.46 9.76
C LEU A 414 -13.95 42.70 10.68
N LYS A 415 -14.98 43.56 10.66
CA LYS A 415 -15.09 44.73 11.55
C LYS A 415 -15.22 44.33 13.02
N ASN A 416 -15.81 43.16 13.29
CA ASN A 416 -16.02 42.62 14.63
C ASN A 416 -14.84 41.77 15.15
N LEU A 417 -13.80 41.52 14.34
CA LEU A 417 -12.62 40.77 14.82
C LEU A 417 -11.84 41.60 15.85
N PRO A 418 -11.44 41.00 16.98
CA PRO A 418 -10.71 41.71 18.03
C PRO A 418 -9.37 42.22 17.49
N CYS A 419 -9.14 43.53 17.62
CA CYS A 419 -7.88 44.17 17.23
C CYS A 419 -6.76 43.66 18.15
N LYS A 420 -5.94 42.71 17.68
CA LYS A 420 -4.69 42.38 18.37
C LYS A 420 -3.78 43.61 18.26
N LYS A 421 -3.42 44.21 19.41
CA LYS A 421 -2.40 45.25 19.45
C LYS A 421 -1.07 44.61 19.04
N GLU A 422 -0.54 45.01 17.89
CA GLU A 422 0.84 44.69 17.50
C GLU A 422 1.77 45.70 18.17
N ASP A 423 2.62 45.22 19.09
CA ASP A 423 3.72 46.01 19.66
C ASP A 423 4.88 46.03 18.64
N GLY A 424 4.90 47.01 17.72
CA GLY A 424 5.99 47.18 16.74
C GLY A 424 5.83 48.38 15.80
N ASP A 425 6.96 48.87 15.25
CA ASP A 425 7.03 50.02 14.33
C ASP A 425 6.22 49.77 13.05
N MET A 426 5.16 50.56 12.85
CA MET A 426 4.25 50.45 11.71
C MET A 426 4.85 51.07 10.42
N PRO A 427 4.67 50.45 9.24
CA PRO A 427 5.10 51.00 7.94
C PRO A 427 4.39 52.33 7.58
N VAL A 428 5.01 53.13 6.70
CA VAL A 428 4.58 54.48 6.29
C VAL A 428 3.15 54.57 5.76
N TRP A 429 2.61 53.52 5.14
CA TRP A 429 1.23 53.49 4.64
C TRP A 429 0.16 53.31 5.75
N ALA A 430 0.55 52.90 6.96
CA ALA A 430 -0.33 52.80 8.13
C ALA A 430 -0.77 54.17 8.70
N SER A 431 -0.19 55.28 8.20
CA SER A 431 -0.47 56.65 8.62
C SER A 431 -1.82 57.22 8.15
N THR A 432 -2.52 56.57 7.21
CA THR A 432 -3.85 56.99 6.71
C THR A 432 -5.04 56.29 7.39
N ARG A 433 -4.83 55.78 8.60
CA ARG A 433 -5.83 55.03 9.37
C ARG A 433 -6.83 55.93 10.07
N ARG A 434 -8.12 55.56 10.01
CA ARG A 434 -9.14 56.08 10.94
C ARG A 434 -9.06 55.27 12.24
N PRO A 435 -9.39 55.88 13.40
CA PRO A 435 -9.44 55.17 14.69
C PRO A 435 -10.39 53.96 14.72
N SER A 436 -11.35 53.90 13.78
CA SER A 436 -12.33 52.82 13.62
C SER A 436 -11.88 51.67 12.72
N ASP A 437 -10.71 51.76 12.08
CA ASP A 437 -10.27 50.78 11.10
C ASP A 437 -9.71 49.49 11.77
N PRO A 438 -10.05 48.28 11.28
CA PRO A 438 -9.54 47.02 11.85
C PRO A 438 -8.01 46.85 11.68
N PRO A 439 -7.34 45.91 12.41
CA PRO A 439 -5.89 45.64 12.31
C PRO A 439 -5.43 45.50 10.84
N PHE A 440 -4.30 46.08 10.42
CA PHE A 440 -3.80 45.87 9.06
C PHE A 440 -3.29 44.43 8.96
N PRO A 441 -3.66 43.62 7.93
CA PRO A 441 -4.16 43.97 6.58
C PRO A 441 -5.68 44.15 6.40
N ALA A 442 -6.49 43.99 7.45
CA ALA A 442 -7.96 44.03 7.40
C ALA A 442 -8.52 45.36 6.88
N ALA A 443 -7.99 46.49 7.36
CA ALA A 443 -8.53 47.81 7.03
C ALA A 443 -8.54 48.09 5.53
N TRP A 444 -7.45 47.70 4.86
CA TRP A 444 -7.34 47.85 3.42
C TRP A 444 -8.32 46.91 2.70
N PHE A 445 -8.38 45.64 3.10
CA PHE A 445 -9.27 44.65 2.49
C PHE A 445 -10.76 45.03 2.66
N VAL A 446 -11.15 45.53 3.85
CA VAL A 446 -12.51 46.03 4.12
C VAL A 446 -12.85 47.24 3.25
N ARG A 447 -11.95 48.23 3.12
CA ARG A 447 -12.19 49.39 2.24
C ARG A 447 -12.37 48.99 0.78
N GLU A 448 -11.62 48.00 0.32
CA GLU A 448 -11.76 47.49 -1.05
C GLU A 448 -13.13 46.80 -1.24
N MET A 449 -13.57 45.98 -0.27
CA MET A 449 -14.91 45.40 -0.28
C MET A 449 -16.02 46.46 -0.23
N GLU A 450 -15.87 47.51 0.57
CA GLU A 450 -16.81 48.66 0.61
C GLU A 450 -16.92 49.31 -0.76
N SER A 451 -15.79 49.55 -1.44
CA SER A 451 -15.77 50.11 -2.80
C SER A 451 -16.48 49.19 -3.80
N ILE A 452 -16.35 47.86 -3.69
CA ILE A 452 -17.04 46.91 -4.56
C ILE A 452 -18.56 46.99 -4.35
N VAL A 453 -19.02 47.02 -3.10
CA VAL A 453 -20.46 47.12 -2.77
C VAL A 453 -21.06 48.43 -3.26
N GLU A 454 -20.35 49.55 -3.12
CA GLU A 454 -20.79 50.84 -3.66
C GLU A 454 -20.90 50.85 -5.19
N GLU A 455 -20.04 50.12 -5.89
CA GLU A 455 -20.12 49.99 -7.35
C GLU A 455 -21.30 49.13 -7.79
N ILE A 456 -21.55 48.02 -7.10
CA ILE A 456 -22.73 47.18 -7.34
C ILE A 456 -24.00 48.01 -7.22
N GLY A 457 -24.12 48.88 -6.20
CA GLY A 457 -25.31 49.69 -5.99
C GLY A 457 -25.53 50.83 -6.99
N LYS A 458 -24.55 51.10 -7.88
CA LYS A 458 -24.64 52.16 -8.91
C LYS A 458 -25.00 51.62 -10.29
N GLY A 459 -24.78 50.34 -10.55
CA GLY A 459 -25.11 49.65 -11.81
C GLY A 459 -26.52 49.08 -11.75
#